data_AF-A0A971KF64-F1
#
_entry.id   AF-A0A971KF64-F1
#
_cell.length_a   1.000
_cell.length_b   1.000
_cell.length_c   1.000
_cell.angle_alpha   90.00
_cell.angle_beta   90.00
_cell.angle_gamma   90.00
#
_symmetry.space_group_name_H-M   'P 1'
#
loop_
_entity.id
_entity.type
_entity.pdbx_description
1 polymer ?
#
loop_
_entity_poly.entity_id
_entity_poly.type
_entity_poly.pdbx_seq_one_letter_code
_entity_poly.pdbx_strand_id
1 'polypeptide(L)'
;MENRTPDMNLFIKHNLPDGRFRSVLCKISILGIDRGKDLCRLHSEVGIGVSQDIFLVSPDEEVLRFLGSEGFTVGVSFKDRLICARTIRTGKEWIKEYLAESGTTPELYGNPAITGFCVVDKEFRGNEIQFLTQYYAENLLVGSFDSILTTVSP
;
A
#
# COMPACT_ATOMS: atom_id res chain seq x y z
N MET A 1 2.10 -9.86 18.23
CA MET A 1 2.07 -8.37 18.25
C MET A 1 0.63 -7.93 18.50
N GLU A 2 0.26 -7.76 19.78
CA GLU A 2 -0.98 -7.09 20.17
C GLU A 2 -0.67 -5.60 20.35
N ASN A 3 -0.57 -4.89 19.23
CA ASN A 3 -0.74 -3.44 19.17
C ASN A 3 -1.60 -3.21 17.92
N ARG A 4 -2.91 -3.42 18.06
CA ARG A 4 -3.86 -3.05 17.00
C ARG A 4 -3.86 -1.53 16.94
N THR A 5 -3.03 -0.98 16.08
CA THR A 5 -3.11 0.43 15.72
C THR A 5 -4.51 0.69 15.20
N PRO A 6 -5.27 1.56 15.87
CA PRO A 6 -6.70 1.66 15.64
C PRO A 6 -6.95 2.22 14.24
N ASP A 7 -7.97 1.67 13.59
CA ASP A 7 -8.55 2.26 12.40
C ASP A 7 -8.79 3.76 12.64
N MET A 8 -8.44 4.59 11.67
CA MET A 8 -8.58 6.04 11.78
C MET A 8 -9.58 6.55 10.74
N ASN A 9 -10.42 7.49 11.16
CA ASN A 9 -11.30 8.22 10.26
C ASN A 9 -10.63 9.51 9.81
N LEU A 10 -10.69 9.81 8.51
CA LEU A 10 -10.08 10.98 7.93
C LEU A 10 -10.93 11.54 6.80
N PHE A 11 -10.82 12.85 6.58
CA PHE A 11 -11.41 13.49 5.42
C PHE A 11 -10.44 13.48 4.25
N ILE A 12 -10.88 12.97 3.11
CA ILE A 12 -10.08 12.89 1.88
C ILE A 12 -10.79 13.63 0.75
N LYS A 13 -10.00 14.32 -0.08
CA LYS A 13 -10.48 14.98 -1.28
C LYS A 13 -10.99 13.94 -2.30
N HIS A 14 -12.28 14.00 -2.61
CA HIS A 14 -12.96 13.26 -3.67
C HIS A 14 -13.16 14.20 -4.87
N ASN A 15 -12.51 13.91 -5.99
CA ASN A 15 -12.66 14.65 -7.24
C ASN A 15 -13.99 14.26 -7.90
N LEU A 16 -14.77 15.26 -8.28
CA LEU A 16 -16.03 15.09 -8.97
C LEU A 16 -15.82 15.17 -10.50
N PRO A 17 -16.68 14.55 -11.32
CA PRO A 17 -16.54 14.57 -12.78
C PRO A 17 -16.57 15.98 -13.41
N ASP A 18 -17.12 16.97 -12.70
CA ASP A 18 -17.23 18.36 -13.15
C ASP A 18 -16.01 19.22 -12.76
N GLY A 19 -14.92 18.60 -12.29
CA GLY A 19 -13.67 19.27 -11.90
C GLY A 19 -13.69 19.88 -10.50
N ARG A 20 -14.83 19.85 -9.78
CA ARG A 20 -14.88 20.23 -8.36
C ARG A 20 -14.34 19.11 -7.49
N PHE A 21 -14.12 19.43 -6.22
CA PHE A 21 -13.82 18.43 -5.21
C PHE A 21 -14.66 18.66 -3.95
N ARG A 22 -14.80 17.61 -3.16
CA ARG A 22 -15.36 17.68 -1.81
C ARG A 22 -14.53 16.82 -0.86
N SER A 23 -14.54 17.16 0.42
CA SER A 23 -13.98 16.30 1.46
C SER A 23 -15.01 15.24 1.85
N VAL A 24 -14.64 13.96 1.78
CA VAL A 24 -15.48 12.84 2.20
C VAL A 24 -14.83 12.07 3.34
N LEU A 25 -15.66 11.53 4.23
CA LEU A 25 -15.20 10.69 5.33
C LEU A 25 -14.74 9.33 4.78
N CYS A 26 -13.49 9.00 5.06
CA CYS A 26 -12.85 7.74 4.71
C CYS A 26 -12.30 7.07 5.98
N LYS A 27 -12.05 5.76 5.87
CA LYS A 27 -11.45 4.95 6.93
C LYS A 27 -10.11 4.39 6.46
N ILE A 28 -9.04 4.63 7.21
CA ILE A 28 -7.75 3.95 7.03
C ILE A 28 -7.63 2.79 8.01
N SER A 29 -7.16 1.64 7.53
CA SER A 29 -7.04 0.41 8.32
C SER A 29 -5.99 -0.52 7.72
N ILE A 30 -5.47 -1.47 8.52
CA ILE A 30 -4.74 -2.61 7.97
C ILE A 30 -5.75 -3.57 7.35
N LEU A 31 -5.52 -4.00 6.11
CA LEU A 31 -6.40 -4.94 5.42
C LEU A 31 -6.12 -6.38 5.84
N GLY A 32 -7.19 -7.14 6.08
CA GLY A 32 -7.14 -8.59 6.24
C GLY A 32 -7.35 -9.33 4.93
N ILE A 33 -7.17 -10.64 4.97
CA ILE A 33 -7.34 -11.54 3.81
C ILE A 33 -8.77 -11.49 3.22
N ASP A 34 -9.77 -11.14 4.03
CA ASP A 34 -11.16 -10.92 3.64
C ASP A 34 -11.31 -9.80 2.59
N ARG A 35 -10.35 -8.87 2.54
CA ARG A 35 -10.29 -7.77 1.58
C ARG A 35 -9.47 -8.10 0.32
N GLY A 36 -9.01 -9.34 0.15
CA GLY A 36 -8.16 -9.76 -0.98
C GLY A 36 -8.76 -9.46 -2.35
N LYS A 37 -10.06 -9.74 -2.54
CA LYS A 37 -10.74 -9.44 -3.80
C LYS A 37 -10.75 -7.94 -4.13
N ASP A 38 -10.93 -7.09 -3.13
CA ASP A 38 -10.92 -5.63 -3.31
C ASP A 38 -9.53 -5.13 -3.67
N LEU A 39 -8.49 -5.70 -3.05
CA LEU A 39 -7.09 -5.35 -3.31
C LEU A 39 -6.69 -5.71 -4.74
N CYS A 40 -6.92 -6.95 -5.17
CA CYS A 40 -6.60 -7.40 -6.53
C CYS A 40 -7.38 -6.61 -7.59
N ARG A 41 -8.66 -6.31 -7.32
CA ARG A 41 -9.48 -5.46 -8.19
C ARG A 41 -8.89 -4.06 -8.34
N LEU A 42 -8.61 -3.37 -7.23
CA LEU A 42 -8.06 -2.01 -7.27
C LEU A 42 -6.69 -1.98 -7.96
N HIS A 43 -5.83 -2.94 -7.63
CA HIS A 43 -4.51 -3.08 -8.25
C HIS A 43 -4.61 -3.25 -9.77
N SER A 44 -5.47 -4.17 -10.23
CA SER A 44 -5.70 -4.41 -11.65
C SER A 44 -6.33 -3.21 -12.36
N GLU A 45 -7.36 -2.58 -11.79
CA GLU A 45 -8.02 -1.41 -12.37
C GLU A 45 -7.05 -0.23 -12.54
N VAL A 46 -6.21 0.02 -11.53
CA VAL A 46 -5.19 1.07 -11.59
C VAL A 46 -4.13 0.73 -12.62
N GLY A 47 -3.64 -0.51 -12.62
CA GLY A 47 -2.61 -0.97 -13.55
C GLY A 47 -3.04 -0.98 -15.02
N ILE A 48 -4.28 -1.37 -15.31
CA ILE A 48 -4.87 -1.27 -16.66
C ILE A 48 -5.04 0.21 -17.06
N GLY A 49 -5.34 1.08 -16.10
CA GLY A 49 -5.55 2.51 -16.31
C GLY A 49 -4.28 3.34 -16.48
N VAL A 50 -3.09 2.73 -16.36
CA VAL A 50 -1.78 3.38 -16.55
C VAL A 50 -0.91 2.56 -17.52
N SER A 51 0.16 3.13 -18.07
CA SER A 51 1.05 2.36 -18.96
C SER A 51 1.72 1.21 -18.20
N GLN A 52 1.93 0.07 -18.85
CA GLN A 52 2.70 -1.03 -18.26
C GLN A 52 4.17 -0.67 -18.03
N ASP A 53 4.69 0.33 -18.76
CA ASP A 53 6.03 0.90 -18.53
C ASP A 53 6.10 1.67 -17.20
N ILE A 54 4.94 2.04 -16.65
CA ILE A 54 4.78 2.79 -15.40
C ILE A 54 4.40 1.82 -14.28
N PHE A 55 3.46 0.90 -14.53
CA PHE A 55 3.01 -0.03 -13.50
C PHE A 55 2.82 -1.43 -14.07
N LEU A 56 3.67 -2.35 -13.64
CA LEU A 56 3.51 -3.76 -13.95
C LEU A 56 2.45 -4.37 -13.04
N VAL A 57 1.40 -4.94 -13.64
CA VAL A 57 0.37 -5.66 -12.89
C VAL A 57 0.96 -6.99 -12.41
N SER A 58 1.29 -7.08 -11.12
CA SER A 58 1.53 -8.34 -10.40
C SER A 58 0.34 -9.31 -10.47
N PRO A 59 0.58 -10.64 -10.53
CA PRO A 59 -0.44 -11.66 -10.38
C PRO A 59 -1.15 -11.59 -9.01
N ASP A 60 -2.41 -12.00 -8.97
CA ASP A 60 -3.22 -12.01 -7.73
C ASP A 60 -2.54 -12.78 -6.59
N GLU A 61 -1.88 -13.91 -6.87
CA GLU A 61 -1.16 -14.68 -5.86
C GLU A 61 -0.08 -13.86 -5.15
N GLU A 62 0.67 -13.04 -5.91
CA GLU A 62 1.69 -12.15 -5.34
C GLU A 62 1.04 -11.01 -4.56
N VAL A 63 -0.05 -10.43 -5.09
CA VAL A 63 -0.80 -9.34 -4.43
C VAL A 63 -1.33 -9.80 -3.07
N LEU A 64 -1.83 -11.03 -2.97
CA LEU A 64 -2.41 -11.57 -1.74
C LEU A 64 -1.37 -11.86 -0.64
N ARG A 65 -0.07 -12.03 -0.98
CA ARG A 65 1.00 -12.17 0.02
C ARG A 65 1.08 -10.97 0.96
N PHE A 66 0.70 -9.78 0.49
CA PHE A 66 0.62 -8.55 1.28
C PHE A 66 -0.55 -8.49 2.29
N LEU A 67 -1.37 -9.53 2.38
CA LEU A 67 -2.43 -9.66 3.39
C LEU A 67 -2.15 -10.76 4.41
N GLY A 68 -0.96 -11.39 4.31
CA GLY A 68 -0.59 -12.57 5.08
C GLY A 68 0.57 -12.34 6.06
N SER A 69 1.36 -13.39 6.29
CA SER A 69 2.54 -13.33 7.19
C SER A 69 3.77 -12.68 6.54
N GLU A 70 3.79 -12.55 5.23
CA GLU A 70 4.95 -12.05 4.47
C GLU A 70 4.91 -10.54 4.24
N GLY A 71 3.77 -9.90 4.49
CA GLY A 71 3.59 -8.46 4.32
C GLY A 71 2.30 -7.99 4.96
N PHE A 72 2.05 -6.68 4.88
CA PHE A 72 0.75 -6.12 5.24
C PHE A 72 0.37 -5.02 4.26
N THR A 73 -0.92 -4.68 4.26
CA THR A 73 -1.48 -3.64 3.39
C THR A 73 -2.20 -2.61 4.25
N VAL A 74 -1.84 -1.35 4.08
CA VAL A 74 -2.61 -0.21 4.59
C VAL A 74 -3.62 0.19 3.52
N GLY A 75 -4.90 0.05 3.83
CA GLY A 75 -5.99 0.39 2.93
C GLY A 75 -6.77 1.61 3.38
N VAL A 76 -7.32 2.35 2.43
CA VAL A 76 -8.27 3.43 2.68
C VAL A 76 -9.59 3.10 1.98
N SER A 77 -10.69 3.15 2.73
CA SER A 77 -12.04 2.85 2.23
C SER A 77 -12.97 4.06 2.26
N PHE A 78 -13.79 4.21 1.23
CA PHE A 78 -14.90 5.16 1.14
C PHE A 78 -16.20 4.39 0.87
N LYS A 79 -17.17 4.45 1.79
CA LYS A 79 -18.43 3.67 1.71
C LYS A 79 -18.17 2.20 1.37
N ASP A 80 -17.31 1.56 2.16
CA ASP A 80 -16.84 0.17 2.03
C ASP A 80 -16.00 -0.16 0.79
N ARG A 81 -15.96 0.71 -0.22
CA ARG A 81 -15.09 0.58 -1.40
C ARG A 81 -13.64 0.91 -1.04
N LEU A 82 -12.72 -0.02 -1.31
CA LEU A 82 -11.28 0.25 -1.23
C LEU A 82 -10.87 1.24 -2.34
N ILE A 83 -10.31 2.38 -1.95
CA ILE A 83 -9.90 3.48 -2.85
C ILE A 83 -8.38 3.70 -2.89
N CYS A 84 -7.65 3.19 -1.91
CA CYS A 84 -6.20 3.26 -1.87
C CYS A 84 -5.66 2.03 -1.15
N ALA A 85 -4.55 1.50 -1.64
CA ALA A 85 -3.80 0.44 -0.98
C ALA A 85 -2.30 0.73 -1.07
N ARG A 86 -1.62 0.69 0.07
CA ARG A 86 -0.15 0.71 0.18
C ARG A 86 0.30 -0.63 0.74
N THR A 87 1.19 -1.30 0.04
CA THR A 87 1.68 -2.63 0.42
C THR A 87 3.11 -2.57 0.94
N ILE A 88 3.41 -3.41 1.93
CA ILE A 88 4.71 -3.48 2.58
C ILE A 88 5.11 -4.96 2.73
N ARG A 89 6.31 -5.31 2.26
CA ARG A 89 6.95 -6.60 2.52
C ARG A 89 7.65 -6.56 3.87
N THR A 90 7.37 -7.55 4.70
CA THR A 90 7.93 -7.70 6.06
C THR A 90 8.52 -9.09 6.30
N GLY A 91 8.23 -10.05 5.43
CA GLY A 91 8.74 -11.42 5.52
C GLY A 91 10.22 -11.49 5.15
N LYS A 92 11.03 -12.11 6.00
CA LYS A 92 12.49 -12.17 5.85
C LYS A 92 12.94 -12.76 4.51
N GLU A 93 12.36 -13.89 4.11
CA GLU A 93 12.72 -14.52 2.83
C GLU A 93 12.31 -13.66 1.64
N TRP A 94 11.11 -13.06 1.67
CA TRP A 94 10.65 -12.19 0.59
C TRP A 94 11.50 -10.91 0.46
N ILE A 95 11.94 -10.35 1.57
CA ILE A 95 12.89 -9.21 1.58
C ILE A 95 14.23 -9.65 0.98
N LYS A 96 14.74 -10.83 1.37
CA LYS A 96 16.01 -11.35 0.86
C LYS A 96 15.97 -11.61 -0.64
N GLU A 97 14.87 -12.19 -1.14
CA GLU A 97 14.61 -12.36 -2.58
C GLU A 97 14.67 -11.01 -3.31
N TYR A 98 13.92 -10.02 -2.81
CA TYR A 98 13.87 -8.68 -3.40
C TYR A 98 15.25 -8.01 -3.44
N LEU A 99 16.01 -8.07 -2.34
CA LEU A 99 17.36 -7.48 -2.27
C LEU A 99 18.34 -8.16 -3.23
N ALA A 100 18.24 -9.47 -3.39
CA ALA A 100 19.05 -10.21 -4.35
C ALA A 100 18.74 -9.81 -5.80
N GLU A 101 17.45 -9.66 -6.13
CA GLU A 101 17.00 -9.17 -7.45
C GLU A 101 17.44 -7.74 -7.73
N SER A 102 17.46 -6.88 -6.71
CA SER A 102 17.88 -5.48 -6.82
C SER A 102 19.40 -5.28 -6.76
N GLY A 103 20.20 -6.37 -6.73
CA GLY A 103 21.66 -6.31 -6.66
C GLY A 103 22.18 -5.62 -5.39
N THR A 104 21.40 -5.66 -4.32
CA THR A 104 21.62 -4.90 -3.09
C THR A 104 22.05 -5.84 -1.96
N THR A 105 23.07 -5.46 -1.20
CA THR A 105 23.59 -6.28 -0.09
C THR A 105 22.78 -6.05 1.19
N PRO A 106 22.21 -7.09 1.83
CA PRO A 106 21.41 -6.97 3.05
C PRO A 106 22.16 -6.32 4.22
N GLU A 107 23.49 -6.44 4.26
CA GLU A 107 24.32 -5.94 5.36
C GLU A 107 24.24 -4.42 5.55
N LEU A 108 23.83 -3.67 4.52
CA LEU A 108 23.71 -2.21 4.56
C LEU A 108 22.41 -1.71 5.22
N TYR A 109 21.40 -2.56 5.39
CA TYR A 109 20.04 -2.12 5.72
C TYR A 109 19.48 -2.65 7.05
N GLY A 110 20.29 -3.43 7.79
CA GLY A 110 19.89 -4.01 9.08
C GLY A 110 18.70 -4.95 8.94
N ASN A 111 17.61 -4.66 9.65
CA ASN A 111 16.31 -5.31 9.49
C ASN A 111 15.33 -4.39 8.70
N PRO A 112 15.35 -4.38 7.35
CA PRO A 112 14.50 -3.50 6.56
C PRO A 112 13.07 -4.04 6.40
N ALA A 113 12.10 -3.13 6.26
CA ALA A 113 10.84 -3.40 5.56
C ALA A 113 10.88 -2.77 4.15
N ILE A 114 10.10 -3.29 3.20
CA ILE A 114 10.15 -2.80 1.81
C ILE A 114 8.75 -2.40 1.34
N THR A 115 8.58 -1.15 0.92
CA THR A 115 7.36 -0.70 0.25
C THR A 115 7.21 -1.45 -1.06
N GLY A 116 6.07 -2.11 -1.26
CA GLY A 116 5.71 -2.78 -2.51
C GLY A 116 5.21 -1.77 -3.53
N PHE A 117 3.89 -1.58 -3.56
CA PHE A 117 3.20 -0.65 -4.44
C PHE A 117 2.25 0.26 -3.66
N CYS A 118 1.89 1.39 -4.27
CA CYS A 118 0.80 2.24 -3.81
C CYS A 118 -0.16 2.54 -4.96
N VAL A 119 -1.39 2.02 -4.88
CA VAL A 119 -2.42 2.22 -5.90
C VAL A 119 -3.54 3.08 -5.35
N VAL A 120 -3.98 4.06 -6.12
CA VAL A 120 -5.05 5.01 -5.75
C VAL A 120 -6.07 5.10 -6.88
N ASP A 121 -7.34 4.96 -6.50
CA ASP A 121 -8.48 5.16 -7.38
C ASP A 121 -8.45 6.56 -8.02
N LYS A 122 -8.77 6.64 -9.32
CA LYS A 122 -8.67 7.89 -10.10
C LYS A 122 -9.46 9.05 -9.50
N GLU A 123 -10.60 8.79 -8.85
CA GLU A 123 -11.42 9.84 -8.23
C GLU A 123 -10.76 10.44 -6.98
N PHE A 124 -9.72 9.79 -6.46
CA PHE A 124 -9.00 10.16 -5.24
C PHE A 124 -7.52 10.47 -5.50
N ARG A 125 -7.08 10.61 -6.76
CA ARG A 125 -5.71 11.02 -7.12
C ARG A 125 -5.49 12.52 -6.98
N GLY A 126 -4.22 12.95 -6.96
CA GLY A 126 -3.83 14.36 -6.88
C GLY A 126 -4.09 14.98 -5.50
N ASN A 127 -3.89 14.18 -4.45
CA ASN A 127 -4.00 14.59 -3.05
C ASN A 127 -2.96 13.84 -2.20
N GLU A 128 -2.93 14.12 -0.89
CA GLU A 128 -1.94 13.61 0.07
C GLU A 128 -2.16 12.13 0.51
N ILE A 129 -3.08 11.37 -0.10
CA ILE A 129 -3.42 10.01 0.37
C ILE A 129 -2.22 9.04 0.30
N GLN A 130 -1.34 9.20 -0.69
CA GLN A 130 -0.14 8.38 -0.82
C GLN A 130 0.84 8.64 0.32
N PHE A 131 1.03 9.90 0.72
CA PHE A 131 1.87 10.28 1.85
C PHE A 131 1.24 9.87 3.17
N LEU A 132 -0.07 10.07 3.32
CA LEU A 132 -0.80 9.69 4.52
C LEU A 132 -0.69 8.18 4.79
N THR A 133 -0.88 7.35 3.76
CA THR A 133 -0.72 5.90 3.90
C THR A 133 0.72 5.49 4.15
N GLN A 134 1.71 6.23 3.62
CA GLN A 134 3.13 6.02 3.90
C GLN A 134 3.42 6.25 5.39
N TYR A 135 3.12 7.44 5.92
CA TYR A 135 3.39 7.75 7.32
C TYR A 135 2.61 6.84 8.29
N TYR A 136 1.39 6.45 7.91
CA TYR A 136 0.64 5.46 8.67
C TYR A 136 1.38 4.12 8.72
N ALA A 137 1.89 3.63 7.59
CA ALA A 137 2.68 2.40 7.53
C ALA A 137 4.00 2.50 8.30
N GLU A 138 4.73 3.60 8.16
CA GLU A 138 6.00 3.82 8.88
C GLU A 138 5.80 3.79 10.40
N ASN A 139 4.72 4.40 10.89
CA ASN A 139 4.36 4.36 12.30
C ASN A 139 4.05 2.93 12.80
N LEU A 140 3.60 2.02 11.94
CA LEU A 140 3.43 0.60 12.28
C LEU A 140 4.75 -0.16 12.36
N LEU A 141 5.76 0.30 11.61
CA LEU A 141 7.03 -0.38 11.40
C LEU A 141 8.12 0.07 12.38
N VAL A 142 8.02 1.29 12.91
CA VAL A 142 9.07 1.97 13.70
C VAL A 142 9.56 1.17 14.92
N GLY A 143 8.72 0.28 15.47
CA GLY A 143 9.08 -0.55 16.62
C GLY A 143 9.71 -1.91 16.26
N SER A 144 9.77 -2.28 14.98
CA SER A 144 10.16 -3.62 14.54
C SER A 144 11.20 -3.65 13.43
N PHE A 145 11.44 -2.52 12.74
CA PHE A 145 12.34 -2.44 11.58
C PHE A 145 13.29 -1.26 11.73
N ASP A 146 14.53 -1.43 11.26
CA ASP A 146 15.59 -0.42 11.35
C ASP A 146 15.54 0.58 10.19
N SER A 147 14.94 0.17 9.08
CA SER A 147 14.84 0.97 7.87
C SER A 147 13.62 0.58 7.03
N ILE A 148 13.19 1.49 6.16
CA ILE A 148 12.10 1.26 5.21
C ILE A 148 12.60 1.62 3.83
N LEU A 149 12.73 0.61 2.97
CA LEU A 149 13.14 0.78 1.59
C LEU A 149 11.92 1.09 0.75
N THR A 150 11.89 2.29 0.19
CA THR A 150 10.80 2.70 -0.70
C THR A 150 11.25 2.53 -2.13
N THR A 151 10.54 1.68 -2.86
CA THR A 151 10.67 1.61 -4.31
C THR A 151 10.14 2.92 -4.89
N VAL A 152 10.79 3.42 -5.95
CA VAL A 152 10.22 4.54 -6.72
C VAL A 152 8.96 4.00 -7.40
N SER A 153 7.81 4.14 -6.72
CA SER A 153 6.51 3.98 -7.34
C SER A 153 6.28 5.20 -8.23
N PRO A 154 6.11 5.04 -9.55
CA PRO A 154 5.88 6.17 -10.44
C PRO A 154 4.47 6.78 -10.28
#